data_AF-A0A2S2P4P5-F1
#
_entry.id   AF-A0A2S2P4P5-F1
#
_cell.length_a   1.000
_cell.length_b   1.000
_cell.length_c   1.000
_cell.angle_alpha   90.00
_cell.angle_beta   90.00
_cell.angle_gamma   90.00
#
_symmetry.space_group_name_H-M   'P 1'
#
loop_
_entity.id
_entity.type
_entity.pdbx_description
1 polymer ?
#
loop_
_entity_poly.entity_id
_entity_poly.type
_entity_poly.pdbx_seq_one_letter_code
_entity_poly.pdbx_strand_id
1 'polypeptide(L)'
;MLSFNIKLLTYILCILKLSPVQNFIAYDCGGPQINISAFNSIDVDFCESQIPTEIETIPKIKLLQKVEIHPQYFKSCFISVDYLITRCSTFEDAQMVDGGYYSEIIELGHARCEDLHHKLIYQTPLGGIISGIRVNETFMTSHTSGGVLDKYGNCEGTTFTNARGTWNNVIIQAKYKIHLSEGTALANTKENILILPTGSRLKLSESYGLD
;
A
#
# COMPACT_ATOMS: atom_id res chain seq x y z
N MET A 1 35.05 -90.07 23.92
CA MET A 1 35.07 -89.01 22.88
C MET A 1 34.35 -87.71 23.31
N LEU A 2 34.11 -87.47 24.61
CA LEU A 2 33.42 -86.26 25.12
C LEU A 2 34.38 -85.17 25.65
N SER A 3 35.58 -85.55 26.09
CA SER A 3 36.53 -84.62 26.75
C SER A 3 37.23 -83.65 25.77
N PHE A 4 37.35 -84.02 24.50
CA PHE A 4 37.99 -83.18 23.47
C PHE A 4 37.13 -81.98 23.08
N ASN A 5 35.80 -82.15 23.06
CA ASN A 5 34.84 -81.08 22.76
C ASN A 5 34.77 -80.03 23.87
N ILE A 6 34.93 -80.43 25.14
CA ILE A 6 34.90 -79.48 26.26
C ILE A 6 36.11 -78.56 26.23
N LYS A 7 37.32 -79.10 25.94
CA LYS A 7 38.54 -78.28 25.83
C LYS A 7 38.46 -77.28 24.67
N LEU A 8 37.94 -77.70 23.52
CA LEU A 8 37.72 -76.82 22.37
C LEU A 8 36.69 -75.73 22.69
N LEU A 9 35.59 -76.09 23.37
CA LEU A 9 34.55 -75.15 23.79
C LEU A 9 35.07 -74.13 24.81
N THR A 10 35.91 -74.54 25.77
CA THR A 10 36.56 -73.59 26.70
C THR A 10 37.54 -72.66 26.01
N TYR A 11 38.26 -73.10 24.98
CA TYR A 11 39.18 -72.24 24.24
C TYR A 11 38.41 -71.19 23.42
N ILE A 12 37.32 -71.60 22.77
CA ILE A 12 36.42 -70.69 22.03
C ILE A 12 35.76 -69.68 22.99
N LEU A 13 35.31 -70.12 24.18
CA LEU A 13 34.73 -69.21 25.19
C LEU A 13 35.76 -68.18 25.72
N CYS A 14 37.05 -68.53 25.76
CA CYS A 14 38.09 -67.64 26.24
C CYS A 14 38.42 -66.54 25.21
N ILE A 15 38.44 -66.88 23.92
CA ILE A 15 38.66 -65.91 22.83
C ILE A 15 37.50 -64.90 22.75
N LEU A 16 36.27 -65.32 23.03
CA LEU A 16 35.09 -64.46 23.04
C LEU A 16 35.05 -63.44 24.21
N LYS A 17 35.95 -63.54 25.19
CA LYS A 17 36.03 -62.58 26.31
C LYS A 17 37.06 -61.46 26.11
N LEU A 18 37.74 -61.42 24.97
CA LEU A 18 38.61 -60.30 24.63
C LEU A 18 37.72 -59.13 24.15
N SER A 19 37.47 -58.16 25.03
CA SER A 19 36.79 -56.92 24.67
C SER A 19 37.67 -56.11 23.70
N PRO A 20 37.14 -55.56 22.60
CA PRO A 20 37.90 -54.65 21.76
C PRO A 20 38.24 -53.40 22.57
N VAL A 21 39.54 -53.11 22.74
CA VAL A 21 39.98 -51.84 23.30
C VAL A 21 39.71 -50.78 22.23
N GLN A 22 38.69 -49.96 22.45
CA GLN A 22 38.40 -48.82 21.57
C GLN A 22 39.30 -47.66 21.97
N ASN A 23 40.38 -47.46 21.21
CA ASN A 23 41.17 -46.25 21.32
C ASN A 23 40.44 -45.12 20.60
N PHE A 24 40.14 -44.04 21.31
CA PHE A 24 39.51 -42.86 20.74
C PHE A 24 40.59 -41.93 20.17
N ILE A 25 40.49 -41.59 18.89
CA ILE A 25 41.34 -40.56 18.26
C ILE A 25 40.41 -39.41 17.91
N ALA A 26 40.63 -38.26 18.55
CA ALA A 26 39.92 -37.02 18.24
C ALA A 26 40.82 -36.14 17.37
N TYR A 27 40.24 -35.51 16.36
CA TYR A 27 40.92 -34.56 15.48
C TYR A 27 40.31 -33.18 15.69
N ASP A 28 41.14 -32.15 15.81
CA ASP A 28 40.68 -30.76 15.76
C ASP A 28 40.53 -30.34 14.29
N CYS A 29 39.29 -30.17 13.85
CA CYS A 29 38.93 -29.83 12.47
C CYS A 29 38.94 -28.32 12.18
N GLY A 30 39.46 -27.48 13.09
CA GLY A 30 39.37 -26.02 12.99
C GLY A 30 40.50 -25.31 12.20
N GLY A 31 41.59 -26.01 11.84
CA GLY A 31 42.79 -25.38 11.26
C GLY A 31 43.31 -26.02 9.96
N PRO A 32 44.14 -25.30 9.16
CA PRO A 32 44.64 -25.79 7.87
C PRO A 32 45.71 -26.89 7.97
N GLN A 33 46.23 -27.17 9.17
CA GLN A 33 47.12 -28.31 9.43
C GLN A 33 46.60 -29.14 10.61
N ILE A 34 46.47 -30.44 10.39
CA ILE A 34 45.90 -31.37 11.36
C ILE A 34 47.04 -31.84 12.28
N ASN A 35 47.13 -31.29 13.49
CA ASN A 35 48.02 -31.82 14.53
C ASN A 35 47.30 -32.94 15.27
N ILE A 36 47.83 -34.16 15.20
CA ILE A 36 47.23 -35.34 15.85
C ILE A 36 47.85 -35.49 17.25
N SER A 37 47.04 -35.31 18.29
CA SER A 37 47.43 -35.54 19.68
C SER A 37 46.69 -36.77 20.23
N ALA A 38 47.44 -37.75 20.76
CA ALA A 38 46.87 -38.92 21.43
C ALA A 38 46.74 -38.64 22.93
N PHE A 39 45.56 -38.89 23.50
CA PHE A 39 45.29 -38.69 24.92
C PHE A 39 45.23 -40.03 25.66
N ASN A 40 45.87 -40.11 26.83
CA ASN A 40 45.81 -41.27 27.72
C ASN A 40 44.67 -41.06 28.74
N SER A 41 43.74 -42.03 28.84
CA SER A 41 42.57 -41.93 29.73
C SER A 41 42.81 -42.47 31.15
N ILE A 42 44.04 -42.88 31.48
CA ILE A 42 44.34 -43.49 32.80
C ILE A 42 44.55 -42.43 33.89
N ASP A 43 45.09 -41.27 33.53
CA ASP A 43 45.24 -40.14 34.45
C ASP A 43 44.92 -38.84 33.71
N VAL A 44 44.03 -38.05 34.29
CA VAL A 44 43.63 -36.73 33.76
C VAL A 44 44.41 -35.68 34.54
N ASP A 45 45.31 -34.99 33.86
CA ASP A 45 46.06 -33.88 34.45
C ASP A 45 45.09 -32.74 34.83
N PHE A 46 45.38 -32.02 35.92
CA PHE A 46 44.50 -30.94 36.36
C PHE A 46 44.60 -29.74 35.40
N CYS A 47 43.50 -29.42 34.72
CA CYS A 47 43.40 -28.17 33.98
C CYS A 47 43.37 -26.99 34.97
N GLU A 48 44.36 -26.09 34.89
CA GLU A 48 44.28 -24.81 35.59
C GLU A 48 43.06 -24.05 35.07
N SER A 49 42.11 -23.76 35.97
CA SER A 49 40.96 -22.93 35.63
C SER A 49 41.45 -21.52 35.32
N GLN A 50 41.36 -21.14 34.04
CA GLN A 50 41.63 -19.78 33.60
C GLN A 50 40.74 -18.81 34.40
N ILE A 51 41.36 -17.79 34.99
CA ILE A 51 40.65 -16.70 35.65
C ILE A 51 39.74 -16.08 34.59
N PRO A 52 38.41 -15.99 34.81
CA PRO A 52 37.51 -15.43 33.81
C PRO A 52 37.92 -13.99 33.56
N THR A 53 38.37 -13.67 32.36
CA THR A 53 38.53 -12.28 31.94
C THR A 53 37.16 -11.62 32.08
N GLU A 54 37.07 -10.53 32.84
CA GLU A 54 35.82 -9.79 33.03
C GLU A 54 35.37 -9.26 31.66
N ILE A 55 34.40 -9.93 31.05
CA ILE A 55 33.86 -9.51 29.76
C ILE A 55 32.89 -8.37 30.05
N GLU A 56 33.37 -7.13 29.95
CA GLU A 56 32.48 -5.97 29.86
C GLU A 56 31.67 -6.07 28.57
N THR A 57 30.46 -6.60 28.69
CA THR A 57 29.49 -6.61 27.60
C THR A 57 28.97 -5.19 27.42
N ILE A 58 29.58 -4.41 26.52
CA ILE A 58 29.08 -3.07 26.17
C ILE A 58 27.70 -3.25 25.52
N PRO A 59 26.60 -2.85 26.17
CA PRO A 59 25.27 -3.01 25.59
C PRO A 59 25.14 -2.04 24.42
N LYS A 60 25.03 -2.57 23.20
CA LYS A 60 24.65 -1.76 22.03
C LYS A 60 23.17 -1.42 22.11
N ILE A 61 22.85 -0.26 22.68
CA ILE A 61 21.50 0.30 22.63
C ILE A 61 21.22 0.72 21.18
N LYS A 62 20.27 0.04 20.54
CA LYS A 62 19.69 0.52 19.28
C LYS A 62 18.48 1.39 19.63
N LEU A 63 18.59 2.69 19.39
CA LEU A 63 17.43 3.59 19.45
C LEU A 63 16.54 3.31 18.24
N LEU A 64 15.44 2.61 18.45
CA LEU A 64 14.35 2.54 17.47
C LEU A 64 13.61 3.88 17.54
N GLN A 65 13.87 4.77 16.59
CA GLN A 65 13.11 6.01 16.48
C GLN A 65 11.65 5.67 16.23
N LYS A 66 10.80 5.95 17.23
CA LYS A 66 9.35 5.83 17.07
C LYS A 66 8.93 6.80 15.96
N VAL A 67 8.59 6.25 14.81
CA VAL A 67 7.94 7.02 13.76
C VAL A 67 6.54 7.32 14.28
N GLU A 68 6.22 8.60 14.41
CA GLU A 68 4.91 9.07 14.86
C GLU A 68 3.94 8.93 13.69
N ILE A 69 3.58 7.68 13.41
CA ILE A 69 2.52 7.34 12.47
C ILE A 69 1.26 7.08 13.29
N HIS A 70 0.19 7.81 12.99
CA HIS A 70 -1.11 7.57 13.61
C HIS A 70 -2.20 7.44 12.55
N PRO A 71 -3.27 6.68 12.83
CA PRO A 71 -4.44 6.69 11.97
C PRO A 71 -5.08 8.08 11.94
N GLN A 72 -5.48 8.52 10.76
CA GLN A 72 -6.16 9.79 10.52
C GLN A 72 -7.32 9.54 9.57
N TYR A 73 -8.53 9.91 9.98
CA TYR A 73 -9.69 9.83 9.11
C TYR A 73 -9.62 10.94 8.05
N PHE A 74 -9.96 10.61 6.80
CA PHE A 74 -9.97 11.53 5.67
C PHE A 74 -11.29 11.46 4.92
N LYS A 75 -11.63 12.59 4.28
CA LYS A 75 -12.66 12.72 3.25
C LYS A 75 -12.00 13.28 1.99
N SER A 76 -12.37 12.75 0.83
CA SER A 76 -11.91 13.23 -0.47
C SER A 76 -13.08 13.37 -1.42
N CYS A 77 -12.99 14.39 -2.28
CA CYS A 77 -13.96 14.66 -3.32
C CYS A 77 -13.24 14.84 -4.65
N PHE A 78 -13.57 14.01 -5.63
CA PHE A 78 -13.08 14.17 -6.98
C PHE A 78 -14.26 14.41 -7.92
N ILE A 79 -14.23 15.52 -8.65
CA ILE A 79 -15.24 15.85 -9.66
C ILE A 79 -14.54 16.16 -10.96
N SER A 80 -14.88 15.42 -12.01
CA SER A 80 -14.48 15.73 -13.38
C SER A 80 -15.71 15.93 -14.26
N VAL A 81 -15.63 16.88 -15.18
CA VAL A 81 -16.73 17.23 -16.08
C VAL A 81 -16.23 17.22 -17.51
N ASP A 82 -16.94 16.49 -18.37
CA ASP A 82 -16.75 16.55 -19.82
C ASP A 82 -17.84 17.44 -20.42
N TYR A 83 -17.43 18.54 -21.04
CA TYR A 83 -18.31 19.46 -21.75
C TYR A 83 -18.38 19.11 -23.23
N LEU A 84 -19.59 19.11 -23.77
CA LEU A 84 -19.90 19.07 -25.19
C LEU A 84 -20.81 20.25 -25.52
N ILE A 85 -20.24 21.22 -26.23
CA ILE A 85 -20.91 22.42 -26.73
C ILE A 85 -21.18 22.19 -28.21
N THR A 86 -22.44 22.34 -28.60
CA THR A 86 -22.88 22.22 -30.00
C THR A 86 -23.72 23.43 -30.37
N ARG A 87 -23.59 23.89 -31.61
CA ARG A 87 -24.45 24.96 -32.15
C ARG A 87 -25.83 24.39 -32.43
N CYS A 88 -26.85 25.08 -31.94
CA CYS A 88 -28.24 24.81 -32.28
C CYS A 88 -28.55 25.43 -33.65
N SER A 89 -28.77 24.60 -34.67
CA SER A 89 -29.11 25.06 -36.01
C SER A 89 -30.61 25.28 -36.18
N THR A 90 -31.00 26.14 -37.13
CA THR A 90 -32.39 26.33 -37.54
C THR A 90 -33.00 25.06 -38.16
N PHE A 91 -32.17 24.15 -38.66
CA PHE A 91 -32.59 22.87 -39.24
C PHE A 91 -32.55 21.72 -38.22
N GLU A 92 -32.62 22.01 -36.91
CA GLU A 92 -32.64 21.02 -35.81
C GLU A 92 -31.39 20.12 -35.72
N ASP A 93 -30.33 20.46 -36.47
CA ASP A 93 -29.03 19.80 -36.37
C ASP A 93 -28.16 20.42 -35.27
N ALA A 94 -27.53 19.55 -34.47
CA ALA A 94 -26.45 19.94 -33.58
C ALA A 94 -25.11 19.92 -34.33
N GLN A 95 -24.46 21.07 -34.46
CA GLN A 95 -23.18 21.19 -35.15
C GLN A 95 -22.03 21.34 -34.15
N MET A 96 -20.91 20.66 -34.41
CA MET A 96 -19.69 20.85 -33.62
C MET A 96 -19.19 22.30 -33.76
N VAL A 97 -18.70 22.86 -32.67
CA VAL A 97 -18.06 24.18 -32.65
C VAL A 97 -16.59 24.03 -32.26
N ASP A 98 -15.78 24.97 -32.72
CA ASP A 98 -14.36 25.01 -32.33
C ASP A 98 -14.22 25.16 -30.81
N GLY A 99 -13.31 24.39 -30.22
CA GLY A 99 -13.15 24.31 -28.76
C GLY A 99 -14.36 23.78 -27.99
N GLY A 100 -15.37 23.22 -28.66
CA GLY A 100 -16.64 22.81 -28.06
C GLY A 100 -16.59 21.52 -27.24
N TYR A 101 -15.51 20.74 -27.31
CA TYR A 101 -15.36 19.52 -26.51
C TYR A 101 -14.12 19.61 -25.64
N TYR A 102 -14.31 19.56 -24.32
CA TYR A 102 -13.19 19.58 -23.38
C TYR A 102 -13.59 19.01 -22.02
N SER A 103 -12.59 18.55 -21.26
CA SER A 103 -12.75 18.08 -19.89
C SER A 103 -12.07 19.04 -18.91
N GLU A 104 -12.61 19.12 -17.70
CA GLU A 104 -12.00 19.82 -16.58
C GLU A 104 -12.20 19.05 -15.27
N ILE A 105 -11.29 19.26 -14.33
CA ILE A 105 -11.41 18.80 -12.95
C ILE A 105 -11.90 19.99 -12.14
N ILE A 106 -12.94 19.80 -11.35
CA ILE A 106 -13.47 20.82 -10.46
C ILE A 106 -12.82 20.66 -9.10
N GLU A 107 -11.91 21.58 -8.78
CA GLU A 107 -11.30 21.70 -7.47
C GLU A 107 -12.36 22.21 -6.46
N LEU A 108 -12.74 21.35 -5.53
CA LEU A 108 -13.62 21.70 -4.42
C LEU A 108 -12.78 21.96 -3.19
N GLY A 109 -12.75 23.19 -2.69
CA GLY A 109 -12.14 23.43 -1.39
C GLY A 109 -12.84 22.64 -0.27
N HIS A 110 -12.10 22.39 0.82
CA HIS A 110 -12.52 21.60 1.98
C HIS A 110 -13.98 21.79 2.43
N ALA A 111 -14.44 23.03 2.64
CA ALA A 111 -15.81 23.28 3.09
C ALA A 111 -16.87 22.77 2.11
N ARG A 112 -16.63 22.88 0.79
CA ARG A 112 -17.56 22.38 -0.23
C ARG A 112 -17.51 20.86 -0.34
N CYS A 113 -16.34 20.27 -0.18
CA CYS A 113 -16.21 18.81 -0.13
C CYS A 113 -16.93 18.23 1.10
N GLU A 114 -16.77 18.85 2.27
CA GLU A 114 -17.48 18.46 3.49
C GLU A 114 -19.00 18.56 3.32
N ASP A 115 -19.48 19.68 2.78
CA ASP A 115 -20.89 19.88 2.46
C ASP A 115 -21.42 18.81 1.50
N LEU A 116 -20.63 18.42 0.50
CA LEU A 116 -20.99 17.38 -0.46
C LEU A 116 -21.08 15.99 0.20
N HIS A 117 -20.17 15.67 1.12
CA HIS A 117 -20.25 14.44 1.93
C HIS A 117 -21.47 14.44 2.86
N HIS A 118 -21.88 15.59 3.40
CA HIS A 118 -23.04 15.69 4.30
C HIS A 118 -24.37 15.68 3.54
N LYS A 119 -24.49 16.46 2.46
CA LYS A 119 -25.74 16.65 1.73
C LYS A 119 -25.96 15.59 0.64
N LEU A 120 -24.89 14.97 0.15
CA LEU A 120 -24.91 14.05 -1.00
C LEU A 120 -25.56 14.67 -2.25
N ILE A 121 -25.44 15.99 -2.35
CA ILE A 121 -26.00 16.82 -3.41
C ILE A 121 -24.91 17.75 -3.89
N TYR A 122 -24.69 17.78 -5.19
CA TYR A 122 -23.75 18.69 -5.84
C TYR A 122 -24.51 19.75 -6.64
N GLN A 123 -24.26 21.02 -6.33
CA GLN A 123 -24.75 22.16 -7.10
C GLN A 123 -23.72 22.52 -8.17
N THR A 124 -24.11 22.43 -9.44
CA THR A 124 -23.22 22.73 -10.56
C THR A 124 -23.00 24.24 -10.68
N PRO A 125 -21.86 24.68 -11.25
CA PRO A 125 -21.60 26.10 -11.46
C PRO A 125 -22.65 26.82 -12.31
N LEU A 126 -23.38 26.07 -13.14
CA LEU A 126 -24.40 26.57 -14.06
C LEU A 126 -25.84 26.38 -13.54
N GLY A 127 -26.02 26.13 -12.23
CA GLY A 127 -27.33 26.14 -11.58
C GLY A 127 -28.09 24.81 -11.59
N GLY A 128 -27.45 23.71 -12.00
CA GLY A 128 -28.00 22.36 -11.93
C GLY A 128 -27.84 21.73 -10.53
N ILE A 129 -28.73 20.80 -10.18
CA ILE A 129 -28.65 20.03 -8.93
C ILE A 129 -28.48 18.56 -9.29
N ILE A 130 -27.39 17.96 -8.81
CA ILE A 130 -27.11 16.53 -8.93
C ILE A 130 -27.31 15.89 -7.57
N SER A 131 -28.28 14.97 -7.48
CA SER A 131 -28.60 14.22 -6.27
C SER A 131 -28.40 12.71 -6.48
N GLY A 132 -28.44 11.95 -5.38
CA GLY A 132 -28.24 10.49 -5.41
C GLY A 132 -26.77 10.07 -5.40
N ILE A 133 -25.88 10.99 -5.04
CA ILE A 133 -24.45 10.72 -4.86
C ILE A 133 -24.26 9.84 -3.62
N ARG A 134 -23.29 8.94 -3.65
CA ARG A 134 -22.99 8.02 -2.54
C ARG A 134 -21.51 8.06 -2.19
N VAL A 135 -21.21 7.89 -0.91
CA VAL A 135 -19.83 7.80 -0.42
C VAL A 135 -19.22 6.46 -0.80
N ASN A 136 -17.93 6.46 -1.15
CA ASN A 136 -17.17 5.31 -1.65
C ASN A 136 -17.68 4.73 -2.99
N GLU A 137 -18.39 5.56 -3.77
CA GLU A 137 -18.91 5.20 -5.08
C GLU A 137 -18.51 6.27 -6.11
N THR A 138 -18.46 5.88 -7.38
CA THR A 138 -18.35 6.84 -8.49
C THR A 138 -19.73 7.00 -9.11
N PHE A 139 -20.30 8.20 -8.97
CA PHE A 139 -21.55 8.58 -9.58
C PHE A 139 -21.30 9.28 -10.91
N MET A 140 -22.06 8.91 -11.94
CA MET A 140 -21.95 9.52 -13.27
C MET A 140 -23.32 9.94 -13.77
N THR A 141 -23.42 11.19 -14.24
CA THR A 141 -24.66 11.71 -14.83
C THR A 141 -24.37 12.77 -15.87
N SER A 142 -25.28 12.95 -16.81
CA SER A 142 -25.22 14.03 -17.81
C SER A 142 -26.35 15.02 -17.58
N HIS A 143 -26.05 16.30 -17.75
CA HIS A 143 -27.02 17.38 -17.63
C HIS A 143 -26.79 18.44 -18.69
N THR A 144 -27.88 18.93 -19.29
CA THR A 144 -27.85 20.11 -20.17
C THR A 144 -27.66 21.34 -19.29
N SER A 145 -26.44 21.89 -19.29
CA SER A 145 -26.06 23.01 -18.43
C SER A 145 -26.32 24.38 -19.07
N GLY A 146 -26.72 24.41 -20.34
CA GLY A 146 -27.10 25.63 -21.04
C GLY A 146 -27.84 25.34 -22.34
N GLY A 147 -28.79 26.22 -22.67
CA GLY A 147 -29.75 25.99 -23.74
C GLY A 147 -30.81 24.94 -23.36
N VAL A 148 -31.77 24.73 -24.25
CA VAL A 148 -32.83 23.73 -24.08
C VAL A 148 -32.70 22.71 -25.20
N LEU A 149 -32.83 21.44 -24.85
CA LEU A 149 -32.89 20.34 -25.80
C LEU A 149 -34.06 19.44 -25.38
N ASP A 150 -34.99 19.18 -26.29
CA ASP A 150 -36.09 18.27 -26.04
C ASP A 150 -35.78 16.84 -26.52
N LYS A 151 -36.74 15.93 -26.30
CA LYS A 151 -36.61 14.52 -26.70
C LYS A 151 -36.79 14.29 -28.20
N TYR A 152 -37.27 15.29 -28.93
CA TYR A 152 -37.57 15.22 -30.36
C TYR A 152 -36.43 15.81 -31.21
N GLY A 153 -35.44 16.43 -30.59
CA GLY A 153 -34.29 17.05 -31.27
C GLY A 153 -34.42 18.56 -31.41
N ASN A 154 -35.51 19.18 -30.96
CA ASN A 154 -35.64 20.62 -30.96
C ASN A 154 -34.69 21.22 -29.94
N CYS A 155 -33.99 22.27 -30.34
CA CYS A 155 -33.05 22.98 -29.50
C CYS A 155 -33.35 24.48 -29.45
N GLU A 156 -33.07 25.09 -28.31
CA GLU A 156 -33.02 26.53 -28.13
C GLU A 156 -31.64 26.89 -27.59
N GLY A 157 -30.81 27.50 -28.44
CA GLY A 157 -29.44 27.82 -28.09
C GLY A 157 -29.35 29.01 -27.13
N THR A 158 -28.33 28.98 -26.28
CA THR A 158 -27.96 30.11 -25.42
C THR A 158 -26.60 30.67 -25.83
N THR A 159 -26.21 31.79 -25.22
CA THR A 159 -24.84 32.30 -25.32
C THR A 159 -24.04 31.82 -24.11
N PHE A 160 -22.89 31.19 -24.36
CA PHE A 160 -22.01 30.69 -23.32
C PHE A 160 -20.64 31.35 -23.42
N THR A 161 -20.09 31.77 -22.29
CA THR A 161 -18.75 32.36 -22.21
C THR A 161 -18.00 31.76 -21.03
N ASN A 162 -16.78 31.33 -21.27
CA ASN A 162 -15.84 30.89 -20.24
C ASN A 162 -14.40 31.34 -20.60
N ALA A 163 -13.41 30.86 -19.84
CA ALA A 163 -12.01 31.20 -20.08
C ALA A 163 -11.45 30.76 -21.45
N ARG A 164 -12.12 29.83 -22.15
CA ARG A 164 -11.70 29.30 -23.46
C ARG A 164 -12.30 30.06 -24.63
N GLY A 165 -13.41 30.76 -24.43
CA GLY A 165 -14.03 31.56 -25.48
C GLY A 165 -15.51 31.85 -25.24
N THR A 166 -16.13 32.41 -26.27
CA THR A 166 -17.55 32.72 -26.32
C THR A 166 -18.18 31.99 -27.50
N TRP A 167 -19.27 31.28 -27.24
CA TRP A 167 -20.08 30.62 -28.24
C TRP A 167 -21.51 31.14 -28.19
N ASN A 168 -22.05 31.45 -29.37
CA ASN A 168 -23.40 32.00 -29.52
C ASN A 168 -24.34 30.93 -30.09
N ASN A 169 -25.58 30.91 -29.61
CA ASN A 169 -26.63 29.99 -30.04
C ASN A 169 -26.20 28.51 -29.92
N VAL A 170 -25.75 28.11 -28.73
CA VAL A 170 -25.24 26.78 -28.43
C VAL A 170 -26.04 26.06 -27.34
N ILE A 171 -26.01 24.73 -27.38
CA ILE A 171 -26.42 23.83 -26.31
C ILE A 171 -25.17 23.32 -25.61
N ILE A 172 -25.21 23.23 -24.29
CA ILE A 172 -24.10 22.76 -23.47
C ILE A 172 -24.54 21.50 -22.74
N GLN A 173 -23.95 20.37 -23.09
CA GLN A 173 -24.12 19.12 -22.37
C GLN A 173 -22.89 18.88 -21.52
N ALA A 174 -23.08 18.62 -20.23
CA ALA A 174 -22.01 18.35 -19.30
C ALA A 174 -22.20 16.96 -18.69
N LYS A 175 -21.17 16.13 -18.79
CA LYS A 175 -21.13 14.81 -18.16
C LYS A 175 -20.27 14.89 -16.92
N TYR A 176 -20.91 14.79 -15.77
CA TYR A 176 -20.26 14.81 -14.46
C TYR A 176 -19.89 13.39 -14.06
N LYS A 177 -18.66 13.24 -13.55
CA LYS A 177 -18.18 12.08 -12.83
C LYS A 177 -17.75 12.55 -11.45
N ILE A 178 -18.51 12.14 -10.44
CA ILE A 178 -18.32 12.53 -9.05
C ILE A 178 -17.90 11.28 -8.27
N HIS A 179 -16.78 11.35 -7.59
CA HIS A 179 -16.30 10.30 -6.71
C HIS A 179 -16.07 10.86 -5.31
N LEU A 180 -16.78 10.29 -4.34
CA LEU A 180 -16.57 10.58 -2.94
C LEU A 180 -15.87 9.39 -2.31
N SER A 181 -14.83 9.64 -1.52
CA SER A 181 -14.19 8.60 -0.73
C SER A 181 -13.96 9.07 0.70
N GLU A 182 -14.09 8.13 1.63
CA GLU A 182 -13.77 8.33 3.03
C GLU A 182 -13.03 7.11 3.56
N GLY A 183 -12.24 7.29 4.61
CA GLY A 183 -11.60 6.18 5.27
C GLY A 183 -10.53 6.62 6.24
N THR A 184 -9.71 5.65 6.64
CA THR A 184 -8.60 5.89 7.57
C THR A 184 -7.28 5.78 6.82
N ALA A 185 -6.53 6.87 6.80
CA ALA A 185 -5.18 6.95 6.27
C ALA A 185 -4.16 6.96 7.41
N LEU A 186 -2.88 6.82 7.08
CA LEU A 186 -1.78 6.91 8.04
C LEU A 186 -1.12 8.28 7.92
N ALA A 187 -1.19 9.09 8.98
CA ALA A 187 -0.54 10.39 9.05
C ALA A 187 0.84 10.25 9.70
N ASN A 188 1.86 10.82 9.06
CA ASN A 188 3.19 11.02 9.64
C ASN A 188 3.41 12.52 9.85
N THR A 189 3.30 12.96 11.10
CA THR A 189 3.42 14.37 11.50
C THR A 189 4.84 14.91 11.30
N LYS A 190 5.87 14.07 11.41
CA LYS A 190 7.28 14.48 11.22
C LYS A 190 7.60 14.83 9.77
N GLU A 191 7.06 14.05 8.84
CA GLU A 191 7.25 14.25 7.40
C GLU A 191 6.15 15.14 6.79
N ASN A 192 5.13 15.51 7.57
CA ASN A 192 3.94 16.23 7.11
C ASN A 192 3.28 15.54 5.90
N ILE A 193 3.13 14.21 5.96
CA ILE A 193 2.51 13.40 4.91
C ILE A 193 1.35 12.56 5.41
N LEU A 194 0.35 12.40 4.56
CA LEU A 194 -0.77 11.48 4.70
C LEU A 194 -0.60 10.34 3.69
N ILE A 195 -0.65 9.10 4.16
CA ILE A 195 -0.51 7.89 3.34
C ILE A 195 -1.90 7.25 3.24
N LEU A 196 -2.49 7.32 2.05
CA LEU A 196 -3.80 6.74 1.77
C LEU A 196 -3.75 5.21 1.78
N PRO A 197 -4.89 4.51 1.96
CA PRO A 197 -4.99 3.06 1.82
C PRO A 197 -4.51 2.53 0.46
N THR A 198 -4.57 3.37 -0.58
CA THR A 198 -4.07 3.08 -1.93
C THR A 198 -2.54 3.14 -2.05
N GLY A 199 -1.84 3.58 -1.00
CA GLY A 199 -0.39 3.84 -1.00
C GLY A 199 0.01 5.22 -1.52
N SER A 200 -0.95 6.03 -1.98
CA SER A 200 -0.69 7.41 -2.41
C SER A 200 -0.26 8.28 -1.23
N ARG A 201 0.70 9.18 -1.45
CA ARG A 201 1.27 10.07 -0.42
C ARG A 201 0.88 11.51 -0.72
N LEU A 202 0.23 12.16 0.23
CA LEU A 202 -0.26 13.54 0.11
C LEU A 202 0.35 14.40 1.21
N LYS A 203 0.46 15.70 1.00
CA LYS A 203 0.89 16.62 2.04
C LYS A 203 -0.21 16.71 3.10
N LEU A 204 0.14 16.68 4.38
CA LEU A 204 -0.82 16.98 5.44
C LEU A 204 -1.24 18.46 5.29
N SER A 205 -2.51 18.70 4.98
CA SER A 205 -3.16 20.01 5.05
C SER A 205 -4.04 20.10 6.29
N GLU A 206 -4.13 21.28 6.91
CA GLU A 206 -5.05 21.54 8.03
C GLU A 206 -6.52 21.45 7.61
N SER A 207 -6.78 21.61 6.31
CA SER A 207 -8.07 21.42 5.68
C SER A 207 -8.23 19.92 5.37
N TYR A 208 -8.96 19.21 6.22
CA TYR A 208 -9.24 17.77 6.12
C TYR A 208 -10.23 17.43 5.00
N GLY A 209 -9.93 17.90 3.79
CA GLY A 209 -10.54 17.54 2.53
C GLY A 209 -9.39 17.39 1.55
N LEU A 210 -9.25 16.20 0.99
CA LEU A 210 -8.35 16.00 -0.13
C LEU A 210 -9.04 16.60 -1.35
N ASP A 211 -8.57 17.78 -1.76
CA ASP A 211 -8.86 18.40 -3.06
C ASP A 211 -8.24 17.55 -4.19
#